data_AF-A0A6A5JW94-F1
#
_entry.id   AF-A0A6A5JW94-F1
#
_cell.length_a   1.000
_cell.length_b   1.000
_cell.length_c   1.000
_cell.angle_alpha   90.00
_cell.angle_beta   90.00
_cell.angle_gamma   90.00
#
_symmetry.space_group_name_H-M   'P 1'
#
loop_
_entity.id
_entity.type
_entity.pdbx_description
1 polymer ?
#
loop_
_entity_poly.entity_id
_entity_poly.type
_entity_poly.pdbx_seq_one_letter_code
_entity_poly.pdbx_strand_id
1 'polypeptide(L)'
;MPDDDARAVETICNIIHLRNDAVPLSLAPKEVFEIAVAADKFDCASAVKLASIFWLKTSGTEVQVVSELALLMSAAYILDNVDAFGEITLAMMMMRYKESYLPLADHLFNFVLWEVLFMLEARRNM
;
A
#
# COMPACT_ATOMS: atom_id res chain seq x y z
N MET A 1 -4.91 -15.69 11.75
CA MET A 1 -4.12 -16.08 12.94
C MET A 1 -4.17 -14.94 13.96
N PRO A 2 -3.76 -15.15 15.22
CA PRO A 2 -3.87 -14.13 16.27
C PRO A 2 -3.21 -12.79 15.94
N ASP A 3 -2.18 -12.82 15.09
CA ASP A 3 -1.40 -11.65 14.68
C ASP A 3 -1.88 -10.99 13.38
N ASP A 4 -2.91 -11.55 12.71
CA ASP A 4 -3.43 -10.98 11.46
C ASP A 4 -4.51 -9.95 11.75
N ASP A 5 -4.53 -8.87 10.98
CA ASP A 5 -5.66 -7.95 11.00
C ASP A 5 -6.94 -8.68 10.54
N ALA A 6 -7.89 -8.82 11.47
CA ALA A 6 -9.11 -9.58 11.24
C ALA A 6 -9.96 -9.00 10.08
N ARG A 7 -9.92 -7.68 9.86
CA ARG A 7 -10.68 -7.00 8.81
C ARG A 7 -10.03 -7.22 7.44
N ALA A 8 -8.71 -7.25 7.40
CA ALA A 8 -7.96 -7.60 6.19
C ALA A 8 -8.29 -9.01 5.72
N VAL A 9 -8.22 -9.99 6.63
CA VAL A 9 -8.56 -11.39 6.34
C VAL A 9 -10.04 -11.54 5.96
N GLU A 10 -10.96 -10.86 6.65
CA GLU A 10 -12.38 -10.86 6.31
C GLU A 10 -12.63 -10.35 4.88
N THR A 11 -11.94 -9.28 4.48
CA THR A 11 -12.07 -8.70 3.14
C THR A 11 -11.56 -9.65 2.06
N ILE A 12 -10.41 -10.30 2.30
CA ILE A 12 -9.88 -11.35 1.41
C ILE A 12 -10.88 -12.50 1.28
N CYS A 13 -11.44 -12.97 2.40
CA CYS A 13 -12.46 -14.02 2.39
C CYS A 13 -13.72 -13.61 1.61
N ASN A 14 -14.19 -12.36 1.76
CA ASN A 14 -15.34 -11.86 0.99
C ASN A 14 -15.05 -11.90 -0.52
N ILE A 15 -13.84 -11.53 -0.95
CA ILE A 15 -13.43 -11.61 -2.36
C ILE A 15 -13.39 -13.06 -2.85
N ILE A 16 -12.73 -13.96 -2.12
CA ILE A 16 -12.59 -15.38 -2.50
C ILE A 16 -13.97 -16.06 -2.58
N HIS A 17 -14.89 -15.71 -1.68
CA HIS A 17 -16.25 -16.24 -1.66
C HIS A 17 -17.25 -15.46 -2.55
N LEU A 18 -16.76 -14.55 -3.41
CA LEU A 18 -17.57 -13.77 -4.36
C LEU A 18 -18.65 -12.89 -3.70
N ARG A 19 -18.48 -12.54 -2.44
CA ARG A 19 -19.34 -11.60 -1.69
C ARG A 19 -18.94 -10.16 -1.99
N ASN A 20 -18.92 -9.81 -3.27
CA ASN A 20 -18.43 -8.52 -3.77
C ASN A 20 -19.25 -7.33 -3.22
N ASP A 21 -20.50 -7.57 -2.81
CA ASP A 21 -21.35 -6.61 -2.12
C ASP A 21 -20.82 -6.20 -0.73
N ALA A 22 -20.02 -7.06 -0.10
CA ALA A 22 -19.37 -6.82 1.18
C ALA A 22 -17.92 -6.32 1.06
N VAL A 23 -17.40 -6.13 -0.16
CA VAL A 23 -16.04 -5.64 -0.40
C VAL A 23 -16.07 -4.10 -0.52
N PRO A 24 -15.35 -3.37 0.35
CA PRO A 24 -15.33 -1.92 0.30
C PRO A 24 -14.62 -1.43 -0.97
N LEU A 25 -15.20 -0.42 -1.64
CA LEU A 25 -14.59 0.22 -2.81
C LEU A 25 -13.54 1.28 -2.43
N SER A 26 -13.57 1.76 -1.19
CA SER A 26 -12.63 2.74 -0.64
C SER A 26 -12.20 2.29 0.74
N LEU A 27 -10.91 2.40 1.01
CA LEU A 27 -10.24 1.97 2.23
C LEU A 27 -9.20 3.01 2.62
N ALA A 28 -8.95 3.15 3.91
CA ALA A 28 -7.85 3.97 4.38
C ALA A 28 -6.51 3.35 3.96
N PRO A 29 -5.46 4.15 3.70
CA PRO A 29 -4.13 3.67 3.30
C PRO A 29 -3.58 2.53 4.17
N LYS A 30 -3.79 2.61 5.49
CA LYS A 30 -3.40 1.55 6.42
C LYS A 30 -4.16 0.24 6.16
N GLU A 31 -5.47 0.29 5.95
CA GLU A 31 -6.29 -0.90 5.66
C GLU A 31 -5.86 -1.57 4.35
N VAL A 32 -5.54 -0.77 3.32
CA VAL A 32 -5.01 -1.27 2.05
C VAL A 32 -3.68 -2.00 2.25
N PHE A 33 -2.79 -1.42 3.06
CA PHE A 33 -1.52 -2.04 3.41
C PHE A 33 -1.70 -3.35 4.17
N GLU A 34 -2.54 -3.40 5.21
CA GLU A 34 -2.80 -4.64 5.96
C GLU A 34 -3.41 -5.74 5.06
N ILE A 35 -4.29 -5.38 4.12
CA ILE A 35 -4.81 -6.34 3.12
C ILE A 35 -3.70 -6.84 2.21
N ALA A 36 -2.80 -5.98 1.74
CA ALA A 36 -1.68 -6.39 0.91
C ALA A 36 -0.75 -7.36 1.66
N VAL A 37 -0.41 -7.04 2.92
CA VAL A 37 0.40 -7.90 3.81
C VAL A 37 -0.27 -9.26 4.01
N ALA A 38 -1.57 -9.28 4.32
CA ALA A 38 -2.31 -10.53 4.48
C ALA A 38 -2.38 -11.31 3.15
N ALA A 39 -2.56 -10.62 2.02
CA ALA A 39 -2.65 -11.25 0.72
C ALA A 39 -1.33 -11.91 0.29
N ASP A 40 -0.20 -11.29 0.59
CA ASP A 40 1.13 -11.89 0.42
C ASP A 40 1.34 -13.09 1.35
N LYS A 41 1.03 -12.93 2.64
CA LYS A 41 1.14 -13.98 3.66
C LYS A 41 0.36 -15.25 3.31
N PHE A 42 -0.84 -15.11 2.76
CA PHE A 42 -1.72 -16.21 2.41
C PHE A 42 -1.67 -16.60 0.92
N ASP A 43 -0.72 -16.06 0.16
CA ASP A 43 -0.56 -16.33 -1.29
C ASP A 43 -1.85 -16.11 -2.10
N CYS A 44 -2.55 -15.01 -1.81
CA CYS A 44 -3.82 -14.65 -2.45
C CYS A 44 -3.82 -13.24 -3.06
N ALA A 45 -2.65 -12.68 -3.34
CA ALA A 45 -2.49 -11.43 -4.09
C ALA A 45 -3.27 -11.43 -5.42
N SER A 46 -3.32 -12.57 -6.12
CA SER A 46 -4.08 -12.73 -7.36
C SER A 46 -5.59 -12.56 -7.17
N ALA A 47 -6.13 -12.99 -6.03
CA ALA A 47 -7.55 -12.88 -5.72
C ALA A 47 -7.95 -11.41 -5.51
N VAL A 48 -7.12 -10.62 -4.82
CA VAL A 48 -7.41 -9.22 -4.52
C VAL A 48 -7.07 -8.24 -5.64
N LYS A 49 -6.42 -8.71 -6.73
CA LYS A 49 -5.90 -7.87 -7.83
C LYS A 49 -6.90 -6.90 -8.43
N LEU A 50 -8.16 -7.32 -8.62
CA LEU A 50 -9.18 -6.44 -9.20
C LEU A 50 -9.66 -5.38 -8.22
N ALA A 51 -9.79 -5.75 -6.94
CA ALA A 51 -10.22 -4.83 -5.90
C ALA A 51 -9.14 -3.78 -5.60
N SER A 52 -7.86 -4.18 -5.64
CA SER A 52 -6.73 -3.29 -5.39
C SER A 52 -6.61 -2.15 -6.39
N ILE A 53 -7.14 -2.29 -7.61
CA ILE A 53 -7.22 -1.19 -8.59
C ILE A 53 -8.05 -0.02 -8.04
N PHE A 54 -9.06 -0.28 -7.21
CA PHE A 54 -9.85 0.78 -6.60
C PHE A 54 -9.15 1.38 -5.39
N TRP A 55 -8.53 0.52 -4.57
CA TRP A 55 -7.89 0.91 -3.33
C TRP A 55 -6.59 1.71 -3.51
N LEU A 56 -5.85 1.41 -4.59
CA LEU A 56 -4.56 2.05 -4.89
C LEU A 56 -4.70 3.35 -5.71
N LYS A 57 -5.92 3.75 -6.08
CA LYS A 57 -6.13 5.02 -6.78
C LYS A 57 -5.85 6.19 -5.83
N THR A 58 -4.83 6.96 -6.16
CA THR A 58 -4.50 8.24 -5.53
C THR A 58 -5.28 9.41 -6.13
N SER A 59 -5.97 9.19 -7.26
CA SER A 59 -6.70 10.22 -8.00
C SER A 59 -8.02 10.58 -7.32
N GLY A 60 -7.99 11.64 -6.51
CA GLY A 60 -9.17 12.27 -5.90
C GLY A 60 -9.18 12.28 -4.37
N THR A 61 -8.28 11.51 -3.74
CA THR A 61 -8.07 11.54 -2.29
C THR A 61 -6.93 12.50 -2.01
N GLU A 62 -7.18 13.54 -1.21
CA GLU A 62 -6.13 14.43 -0.72
C GLU A 62 -5.24 13.67 0.27
N VAL A 63 -4.45 12.71 -0.21
CA VAL A 63 -3.41 12.09 0.60
C VAL A 63 -2.31 13.12 0.76
N GLN A 64 -2.46 13.98 1.77
CA GLN A 64 -1.52 15.06 2.08
C GLN A 64 -0.34 14.57 2.92
N VAL A 65 -0.41 13.33 3.42
CA VAL A 65 0.55 12.78 4.37
C VAL A 65 1.46 11.77 3.69
N VAL A 66 2.77 12.00 3.74
CA VAL A 66 3.77 11.11 3.10
C VAL A 66 3.75 9.69 3.67
N SER A 67 3.46 9.53 4.96
CA SER A 67 3.33 8.19 5.56
C SER A 67 2.18 7.39 4.98
N GLU A 68 1.07 8.04 4.62
CA GLU A 68 -0.06 7.39 3.97
C GLU A 68 0.27 6.97 2.54
N LEU A 69 0.97 7.83 1.77
CA LEU A 69 1.49 7.43 0.47
C LEU A 69 2.51 6.30 0.58
N ALA A 70 3.35 6.28 1.62
CA ALA A 70 4.31 5.21 1.84
C ALA A 70 3.61 3.85 2.09
N LEU A 71 2.49 3.85 2.82
CA LEU A 71 1.66 2.66 3.01
C LEU A 71 1.06 2.18 1.67
N LEU A 72 0.49 3.09 0.87
CA LEU A 72 -0.06 2.75 -0.45
C LEU A 72 1.03 2.27 -1.43
N MET A 73 2.20 2.90 -1.41
CA MET A 73 3.37 2.51 -2.21
C MET A 73 3.81 1.09 -1.86
N SER A 74 3.88 0.79 -0.56
CA SER A 74 4.22 -0.55 -0.07
C SER A 74 3.16 -1.57 -0.47
N ALA A 75 1.88 -1.23 -0.35
CA ALA A 75 0.79 -2.09 -0.78
C ALA A 75 0.85 -2.37 -2.30
N ALA A 76 1.15 -1.35 -3.12
CA ALA A 76 1.32 -1.51 -4.56
C ALA A 76 2.53 -2.40 -4.91
N TYR A 77 3.63 -2.28 -4.16
CA TYR A 77 4.80 -3.15 -4.30
C TYR A 77 4.46 -4.61 -3.98
N ILE A 78 3.83 -4.86 -2.83
CA ILE A 78 3.44 -6.21 -2.38
C ILE A 78 2.46 -6.86 -3.36
N LEU A 79 1.52 -6.10 -3.91
CA LEU A 79 0.50 -6.60 -4.84
C LEU A 79 0.97 -6.66 -6.31
N ASP A 80 2.25 -6.41 -6.57
CA ASP A 80 2.84 -6.37 -7.91
C ASP A 80 2.07 -5.44 -8.88
N ASN A 81 1.61 -4.29 -8.37
CA ASN A 81 0.92 -3.27 -9.15
C ASN A 81 1.91 -2.16 -9.57
N VAL A 82 2.61 -2.41 -10.66
CA VAL A 82 3.68 -1.54 -11.19
C VAL A 82 3.18 -0.11 -11.50
N ASP A 83 1.98 0.02 -12.07
CA ASP A 83 1.42 1.31 -12.45
C ASP A 83 1.13 2.17 -11.20
N ALA A 84 0.42 1.60 -10.23
CA ALA A 84 0.13 2.30 -8.97
C ALA A 84 1.41 2.62 -8.20
N PHE A 85 2.38 1.71 -8.16
CA PHE A 85 3.66 1.94 -7.51
C PHE A 85 4.39 3.15 -8.12
N GLY A 86 4.47 3.23 -9.45
CA GLY A 86 5.07 4.37 -10.15
C GLY A 86 4.34 5.69 -9.87
N GLU A 87 3.01 5.69 -9.95
CA GLU A 87 2.22 6.90 -9.69
C GLU A 87 2.36 7.40 -8.25
N ILE A 88 2.28 6.50 -7.27
CA ILE A 88 2.38 6.84 -5.85
C ILE A 88 3.80 7.33 -5.50
N THR A 89 4.85 6.65 -5.98
CA THR A 89 6.24 7.07 -5.74
C THR A 89 6.54 8.44 -6.34
N LEU A 90 6.03 8.72 -7.54
CA LEU A 90 6.12 10.05 -8.15
C LEU A 90 5.38 11.11 -7.32
N ALA A 91 4.16 10.81 -6.85
CA ALA A 91 3.43 11.71 -5.97
C ALA A 91 4.22 12.03 -4.68
N MET A 92 4.83 11.01 -4.05
CA MET A 92 5.69 11.20 -2.87
C MET A 92 6.87 12.13 -3.14
N MET A 93 7.51 12.05 -4.32
CA MET A 93 8.60 12.95 -4.73
C MET A 93 8.11 14.38 -4.95
N MET A 94 6.89 14.56 -5.51
CA MET A 94 6.36 15.87 -5.88
C MET A 94 5.81 16.69 -4.70
N MET A 95 5.46 16.07 -3.56
CA MET A 95 4.79 16.73 -2.42
C MET A 95 5.63 17.77 -1.64
N ARG A 96 6.81 18.19 -2.12
CA ARG A 96 7.73 19.10 -1.38
C ARG A 96 7.94 18.68 0.08
N TYR A 97 8.03 17.38 0.31
CA TYR A 97 8.27 16.84 1.65
C TYR A 97 9.67 17.26 2.13
N LYS A 98 9.72 18.07 3.19
CA LYS A 98 10.95 18.68 3.69
C LYS A 98 11.73 17.78 4.66
N GLU A 99 11.08 16.73 5.17
CA GLU A 99 11.65 15.83 6.16
C GLU A 99 12.23 14.58 5.51
N SER A 100 13.12 13.85 6.19
CA SER A 100 13.70 12.63 5.63
C SER A 100 12.66 11.54 5.44
N TYR A 101 12.81 10.72 4.40
CA TYR A 101 11.99 9.51 4.20
C TYR A 101 12.43 8.34 5.09
N LEU A 102 13.61 8.41 5.73
CA LEU A 102 14.17 7.33 6.55
C LEU A 102 13.28 6.90 7.74
N PRO A 103 12.60 7.79 8.48
CA PRO A 103 11.71 7.39 9.58
C PRO A 103 10.52 6.53 9.14
N LEU A 104 10.18 6.53 7.84
CA LEU A 104 9.12 5.68 7.30
C LEU A 104 9.53 4.20 7.29
N ALA A 105 10.84 3.91 7.32
CA ALA A 105 11.34 2.55 7.33
C ALA A 105 10.88 1.79 8.58
N ASP A 106 10.82 2.44 9.75
CA ASP A 106 10.42 1.82 11.03
C ASP A 106 9.01 1.22 10.97
N HIS A 107 8.14 1.77 10.12
CA HIS A 107 6.77 1.30 9.93
C HIS A 107 6.62 0.26 8.82
N LEU A 108 7.66 0.08 8.00
CA LEU A 108 7.62 -0.67 6.74
C LEU A 108 8.72 -1.75 6.65
N PHE A 109 9.43 -1.97 7.77
CA PHE A 109 10.71 -2.67 7.89
C PHE A 109 10.69 -4.14 7.42
N ASN A 110 9.52 -4.78 7.38
CA ASN A 110 9.39 -6.19 7.01
C ASN A 110 9.32 -6.44 5.50
N PHE A 111 9.29 -5.39 4.67
CA PHE A 111 9.21 -5.49 3.22
C PHE A 111 10.45 -4.86 2.58
N VAL A 112 10.72 -5.14 1.30
CA VAL A 112 11.90 -4.72 0.48
C VAL A 112 12.04 -3.18 0.33
N LEU A 113 11.38 -2.41 1.20
CA LEU A 113 11.16 -1.00 1.10
C LEU A 113 12.35 -0.13 1.51
N TRP A 114 13.26 -0.62 2.34
CA TRP A 114 14.37 0.21 2.83
C TRP A 114 15.29 0.67 1.68
N GLU A 115 15.50 -0.17 0.66
CA GLU A 115 16.25 0.18 -0.55
C GLU A 115 15.52 1.26 -1.36
N VAL A 116 14.19 1.12 -1.49
CA VAL A 116 13.34 2.10 -2.18
C VAL A 116 13.38 3.44 -1.46
N LEU A 117 13.19 3.45 -0.14
CA LEU A 117 13.26 4.66 0.69
C LEU A 117 14.64 5.32 0.63
N PHE A 118 15.72 4.53 0.63
CA PHE A 118 17.08 5.03 0.46
C PHE A 118 17.27 5.69 -0.91
N MET A 119 16.77 5.06 -1.99
CA MET A 119 16.82 5.64 -3.34
C MET A 119 16.00 6.93 -3.44
N LEU A 120 14.83 7.00 -2.81
CA LEU A 120 14.02 8.22 -2.74
C LEU A 120 14.77 9.35 -2.03
N GLU A 121 15.40 9.05 -0.90
CA GLU A 121 16.20 10.01 -0.13
C GLU A 121 17.43 10.49 -0.92
N ALA A 122 18.15 9.59 -1.59
CA ALA A 122 19.30 9.93 -2.43
C ALA A 122 18.90 10.83 -3.61
N ARG A 123 17.77 10.54 -4.28
CA ARG A 123 17.23 11.34 -5.38
C ARG A 123 16.81 12.75 -4.96
N ARG A 124 16.35 12.92 -3.72
CA ARG A 124 15.93 14.22 -3.19
C ARG A 124 17.11 15.17 -2.93
N ASN A 125 18.24 14.63 -2.50
CA ASN A 125 19.42 15.40 -2.09
C ASN A 125 20.37 15.75 -3.27
N MET A 126 19.97 15.46 -4.52
CA MET A 126 20.66 15.85 -5.76
C MET A 126 20.06 17.11 -6.36
#